data_AF-A0A097QTM3-F1
#
_entry.id   AF-A0A097QTM3-F1
#
_cell.length_a   1.000
_cell.length_b   1.000
_cell.length_c   1.000
_cell.angle_alpha   90.00
_cell.angle_beta   90.00
_cell.angle_gamma   90.00
#
_symmetry.space_group_name_H-M   'P 1'
#
loop_
_entity.id
_entity.type
_entity.pdbx_description
1 polymer ?
#
loop_
_entity_poly.entity_id
_entity_poly.type
_entity_poly.pdbx_seq_one_letter_code
_entity_poly.pdbx_strand_id
1 'polypeptide(L)'
;MKFNTRANVLNFEGGRSYRPSPELELFLRVASNFVREPKFYTEPDEDFRGLLKAFERAITTNPEYVAKLIVYAREEMFLRSLPALGTVLLANHEKYKGTGIPRKVGERVLTRPDMLTEVLAIQFALYGKPIPNSLKKAIRNSFTHFDTYQLAKYRCDNCKVKLKDALLLTHPKPKNKEQEEAFKALIEGRLKNTRTWEAEVSTQGSTTETWNEVLDEFIKYKQVFALLRNLRNLIKNEVDKEKFKKAMEILADPREMRRAKVYPYRYLTAYQILRKMKVSSPTQAELRDTALNAIRKAIEESTAMLPDFDGRNLVLVDVSGSMDFWLSRRSAVTLKMLAAFYGAILAKKYDTIIGVFADDYRWIPNGGSVFETADTILKSNVGYATYAYRPVRSILERGEYFDRMFVFTDMVVYSDRWGANDFQRAVAEYRKRINPELR
;
A
#
# COMPACT_ATOMS: atom_id res chain seq x y z
N MET A 1 -1.27 22.38 32.81
CA MET A 1 -1.01 22.06 31.38
C MET A 1 -1.29 23.32 30.57
N LYS A 2 -0.26 24.01 30.06
CA LYS A 2 -0.45 25.26 29.28
C LYS A 2 -0.75 24.90 27.83
N PHE A 3 -1.86 25.38 27.28
CA PHE A 3 -2.35 25.10 25.91
C PHE A 3 -1.68 25.96 24.81
N ASN A 4 -0.64 26.74 25.13
CA ASN A 4 0.05 27.63 24.19
C ASN A 4 1.54 27.28 24.10
N THR A 5 1.87 26.18 23.43
CA THR A 5 3.26 25.85 23.04
C THR A 5 3.41 25.95 21.53
N ARG A 6 4.36 26.78 21.08
CA ARG A 6 4.75 26.91 19.67
C ARG A 6 5.33 25.59 19.16
N ALA A 7 5.06 25.24 17.91
CA ALA A 7 5.66 24.09 17.24
C ALA A 7 7.19 24.26 17.18
N ASN A 8 7.92 23.32 17.79
CA ASN A 8 9.38 23.35 17.95
C ASN A 8 10.13 22.40 16.99
N VAL A 9 9.50 21.92 15.92
CA VAL A 9 10.14 20.97 14.99
C VAL A 9 10.21 21.58 13.60
N LEU A 10 11.37 21.47 12.97
CA LEU A 10 11.57 21.82 11.56
C LEU A 10 11.52 20.54 10.72
N ASN A 11 11.00 20.63 9.49
CA ASN A 11 11.13 19.55 8.50
C ASN A 11 12.56 19.54 7.91
N PHE A 12 12.83 18.61 6.99
CA PHE A 12 14.15 18.43 6.38
C PHE A 12 14.66 19.68 5.65
N GLU A 13 13.78 20.58 5.25
CA GLU A 13 14.06 21.80 4.48
C GLU A 13 13.87 23.07 5.32
N GLY A 14 13.83 22.92 6.64
CA GLY A 14 13.78 24.04 7.58
C GLY A 14 12.42 24.73 7.72
N GLY A 15 11.37 24.24 7.07
CA GLY A 15 9.99 24.68 7.29
C GLY A 15 9.46 24.21 8.64
N ARG A 16 8.66 25.02 9.34
CA ARG A 16 8.04 24.59 10.61
C ARG A 16 7.05 23.46 10.37
N SER A 17 7.17 22.43 11.20
CA SER A 17 6.30 21.27 11.21
C SER A 17 5.80 20.97 12.62
N TYR A 18 4.77 20.14 12.70
CA TYR A 18 4.13 19.75 13.95
C TYR A 18 4.44 18.29 14.22
N ARG A 19 4.75 17.98 15.48
CA ARG A 19 4.83 16.58 15.89
C ARG A 19 3.39 16.10 16.16
N PRO A 20 2.86 15.15 15.36
CA PRO A 20 1.53 14.59 15.64
C PRO A 20 1.52 13.89 17.01
N SER A 21 0.33 13.60 17.55
CA SER A 21 0.23 12.73 18.73
C SER A 21 0.91 11.39 18.46
N PRO A 22 1.42 10.68 19.48
CA PRO A 22 2.04 9.37 19.28
C PRO A 22 1.18 8.40 18.47
N GLU A 23 -0.14 8.39 18.69
CA GLU A 23 -1.12 7.60 17.96
C GLU A 23 -1.17 7.97 16.48
N LEU A 24 -1.32 9.27 16.18
CA LEU A 24 -1.39 9.76 14.81
C LEU A 24 -0.06 9.58 14.08
N GLU A 25 1.07 9.80 14.76
CA GLU A 25 2.40 9.52 14.21
C GLU A 25 2.51 8.05 13.78
N LEU A 26 2.12 7.13 14.66
CA LEU A 26 2.19 5.71 14.37
C LEU A 26 1.22 5.34 13.24
N PHE A 27 -0.02 5.86 13.24
CA PHE A 27 -0.98 5.62 12.16
C PHE A 27 -0.44 6.05 10.80
N LEU A 28 0.07 7.28 10.70
CA LEU A 28 0.63 7.80 9.45
C LEU A 28 1.80 6.94 8.97
N ARG A 29 2.70 6.55 9.87
CA ARG A 29 3.80 5.64 9.54
C ARG A 29 3.29 4.26 9.11
N VAL A 30 2.32 3.67 9.80
CA VAL A 30 1.75 2.36 9.43
C VAL A 30 1.09 2.41 8.05
N ALA A 31 0.40 3.52 7.74
CA ALA A 31 -0.34 3.70 6.49
C ALA A 31 0.55 3.95 5.27
N SER A 32 1.70 4.60 5.47
CA SER A 32 2.55 5.09 4.38
C SER A 32 3.88 4.35 4.25
N ASN A 33 4.26 3.48 5.21
CA ASN A 33 5.58 2.87 5.25
C ASN A 33 5.60 1.46 4.65
N PHE A 34 6.39 1.29 3.59
CA PHE A 34 6.89 -0.01 3.18
C PHE A 34 8.16 -0.31 3.98
N VAL A 35 8.04 -1.18 4.99
CA VAL A 35 9.11 -1.51 5.95
C VAL A 35 10.46 -1.72 5.24
N ARG A 36 11.46 -0.90 5.60
CA ARG A 36 12.84 -0.92 5.07
C ARG A 36 12.98 -0.64 3.57
N GLU A 37 12.01 0.04 2.96
CA GLU A 37 12.19 0.67 1.65
C GLU A 37 12.82 2.06 1.82
N PRO A 38 13.65 2.51 0.86
CA PRO A 38 14.25 3.84 0.91
C PRO A 38 13.19 4.95 0.76
N LYS A 39 13.49 6.11 1.32
CA LYS A 39 12.73 7.36 1.12
C LYS A 39 13.69 8.46 0.70
N PHE A 40 13.17 9.53 0.08
CA PHE A 40 13.99 10.64 -0.40
C PHE A 40 14.85 11.28 0.70
N TYR A 41 14.26 11.53 1.88
CA TYR A 41 14.92 12.23 3.00
C TYR A 41 15.49 11.31 4.08
N THR A 42 15.32 9.99 4.00
CA THR A 42 15.67 9.10 5.12
C THR A 42 16.16 7.75 4.62
N GLU A 43 17.28 7.31 5.18
CA GLU A 43 17.84 6.00 4.91
C GLU A 43 16.96 4.88 5.51
N PRO A 44 16.87 3.70 4.86
CA PRO A 44 15.95 2.62 5.28
C PRO A 44 16.09 2.20 6.75
N ASP A 45 17.32 2.11 7.25
CA ASP A 45 17.59 1.67 8.63
C ASP A 45 17.30 2.78 9.65
N GLU A 46 17.47 4.04 9.28
CA GLU A 46 17.07 5.17 10.11
C GLU A 46 15.54 5.27 10.22
N ASP A 47 14.83 5.16 9.10
CA ASP A 47 13.36 5.16 9.08
C ASP A 47 12.79 3.98 9.87
N PHE A 48 13.42 2.80 9.77
CA PHE A 48 13.04 1.63 10.55
C PHE A 48 13.24 1.85 12.07
N ARG A 49 14.37 2.43 12.50
CA ARG A 49 14.55 2.83 13.91
C ARG A 49 13.52 3.87 14.35
N GLY A 50 13.19 4.82 13.47
CA GLY A 50 12.14 5.81 13.69
C GLY A 50 10.77 5.17 13.92
N LEU A 51 10.42 4.15 13.11
CA LEU A 51 9.20 3.36 13.25
C LEU A 51 9.16 2.62 14.60
N LEU A 52 10.24 1.95 15.00
CA LEU A 52 10.32 1.27 16.30
C LEU A 52 10.10 2.25 17.46
N LYS A 53 10.73 3.42 17.41
CA LYS A 53 10.53 4.48 18.41
C LYS A 53 9.10 5.02 18.41
N ALA A 54 8.43 5.08 17.25
CA ALA A 54 7.02 5.50 17.17
C ALA A 54 6.10 4.47 17.81
N PHE A 55 6.34 3.18 17.58
CA PHE A 55 5.63 2.10 18.29
C PHE A 55 5.81 2.22 19.80
N GLU A 56 7.05 2.37 20.29
CA GLU A 56 7.33 2.48 21.73
C GLU A 56 6.56 3.65 22.38
N ARG A 57 6.60 4.84 21.75
CA ARG A 57 5.85 6.00 22.24
C ARG A 57 4.35 5.74 22.26
N ALA A 58 3.79 5.24 21.16
CA ALA A 58 2.35 5.00 21.06
C ALA A 58 1.87 3.90 22.02
N ILE A 59 2.65 2.83 22.23
CA ILE A 59 2.32 1.79 23.21
C ILE A 59 2.37 2.37 24.63
N THR A 60 3.36 3.21 24.92
CA THR A 60 3.48 3.87 26.21
C THR A 60 2.29 4.80 26.47
N THR A 61 1.81 5.53 25.46
CA THR A 61 0.66 6.43 25.60
C THR A 61 -0.67 5.68 25.64
N ASN A 62 -0.94 4.79 24.67
CA ASN A 62 -2.22 4.12 24.51
C ASN A 62 -2.04 2.70 23.94
N PRO A 63 -1.80 1.68 24.79
CA PRO A 63 -1.56 0.32 24.31
C PRO A 63 -2.78 -0.28 23.60
N GLU A 64 -3.99 0.01 24.07
CA GLU A 64 -5.19 -0.51 23.42
C GLU A 64 -5.34 -0.01 21.97
N TYR A 65 -5.05 1.28 21.74
CA TYR A 65 -5.05 1.86 20.40
C TYR A 65 -4.06 1.13 19.48
N VAL A 66 -2.83 0.86 19.93
CA VAL A 66 -1.83 0.20 19.09
C VAL A 66 -2.24 -1.23 18.73
N ALA A 67 -2.82 -1.97 19.68
CA ALA A 67 -3.36 -3.30 19.41
C ALA A 67 -4.47 -3.28 18.36
N LYS A 68 -5.41 -2.32 18.46
CA LYS A 68 -6.47 -2.11 17.47
C LYS A 68 -5.92 -1.68 16.10
N LEU A 69 -4.92 -0.79 16.08
CA LEU A 69 -4.29 -0.31 14.85
C LEU A 69 -3.61 -1.45 14.08
N ILE A 70 -2.92 -2.36 14.76
CA ILE A 70 -2.26 -3.52 14.11
C ILE A 70 -3.29 -4.44 13.44
N VAL A 71 -4.43 -4.67 14.09
CA VAL A 71 -5.54 -5.44 13.53
C VAL A 71 -6.14 -4.71 12.33
N TYR A 72 -6.45 -3.41 12.48
CA TYR A 72 -6.97 -2.56 11.41
C TYR A 72 -6.05 -2.55 10.19
N ALA A 73 -4.74 -2.43 10.41
CA ALA A 73 -3.74 -2.48 9.35
C ALA A 73 -3.76 -3.81 8.57
N ARG A 74 -4.14 -4.91 9.22
CA ARG A 74 -4.29 -6.19 8.52
C ARG A 74 -5.63 -6.32 7.80
N GLU A 75 -6.72 -6.03 8.50
CA GLU A 75 -8.06 -6.39 8.06
C GLU A 75 -8.67 -5.36 7.12
N GLU A 76 -8.37 -4.08 7.30
CA GLU A 76 -8.92 -2.98 6.51
C GLU A 76 -7.89 -2.41 5.53
N MET A 77 -6.62 -2.33 5.94
CA MET A 77 -5.54 -1.83 5.08
C MET A 77 -4.81 -2.94 4.30
N PHE A 78 -5.18 -4.20 4.53
CA PHE A 78 -4.62 -5.38 3.86
C PHE A 78 -3.08 -5.47 3.87
N LEU A 79 -2.44 -4.85 4.87
CA LEU A 79 -0.99 -4.85 5.03
C LEU A 79 -0.50 -6.19 5.56
N ARG A 80 0.79 -6.47 5.37
CA ARG A 80 1.42 -7.75 5.75
C ARG A 80 2.58 -7.57 6.73
N SER A 81 3.65 -6.91 6.29
CA SER A 81 4.88 -6.79 7.08
C SER A 81 4.69 -5.89 8.31
N LEU A 82 3.92 -4.81 8.19
CA LEU A 82 3.66 -3.88 9.29
C LEU A 82 2.85 -4.54 10.43
N PRO A 83 1.73 -5.25 10.16
CA PRO A 83 1.03 -6.00 11.19
C PRO A 83 1.86 -7.13 11.82
N ALA A 84 2.70 -7.81 11.03
CA ALA A 84 3.60 -8.85 11.51
C ALA A 84 4.63 -8.27 12.51
N LEU A 85 5.30 -7.18 12.13
CA LEU A 85 6.21 -6.43 13.02
C LEU A 85 5.48 -6.01 14.30
N GLY A 86 4.34 -5.33 14.16
CA GLY A 86 3.54 -4.89 15.29
C GLY A 86 3.21 -6.02 16.26
N THR A 87 2.77 -7.18 15.75
CA THR A 87 2.46 -8.37 16.56
C THR A 87 3.66 -8.82 17.40
N VAL A 88 4.87 -8.83 16.83
CA VAL A 88 6.10 -9.18 17.55
C VAL A 88 6.44 -8.13 18.60
N LEU A 89 6.31 -6.84 18.28
CA LEU A 89 6.54 -5.75 19.24
C LEU A 89 5.58 -5.86 20.43
N LEU A 90 4.28 -6.08 20.18
CA LEU A 90 3.29 -6.29 21.25
C LEU A 90 3.65 -7.49 22.13
N ALA A 91 4.10 -8.60 21.53
CA ALA A 91 4.40 -9.82 22.26
C ALA A 91 5.62 -9.72 23.18
N ASN A 92 6.54 -8.79 22.93
CA ASN A 92 7.76 -8.57 23.70
C ASN A 92 7.70 -7.34 24.62
N HIS A 93 6.65 -6.51 24.54
CA HIS A 93 6.57 -5.27 25.30
C HIS A 93 5.89 -5.48 26.67
N GLU A 94 6.49 -4.96 27.74
CA GLU A 94 6.08 -5.22 29.14
C GLU A 94 4.61 -4.86 29.43
N LYS A 95 4.09 -3.75 28.86
CA LYS A 95 2.66 -3.38 28.99
C LYS A 95 1.64 -4.44 28.54
N TYR A 96 2.03 -5.41 27.71
CA TYR A 96 1.13 -6.47 27.26
C TYR A 96 1.39 -7.81 27.92
N LYS A 97 2.40 -7.92 28.78
CA LYS A 97 2.71 -9.15 29.51
C LYS A 97 1.52 -9.54 30.39
N GLY A 98 1.11 -10.80 30.31
CA GLY A 98 -0.06 -11.32 31.04
C GLY A 98 -1.44 -10.92 30.50
N THR A 99 -1.55 -9.93 29.60
CA THR A 99 -2.86 -9.43 29.11
C THR A 99 -3.58 -10.38 28.15
N GLY A 100 -2.85 -11.28 27.48
CA GLY A 100 -3.38 -12.12 26.40
C GLY A 100 -3.69 -11.38 25.09
N ILE A 101 -3.57 -10.04 25.06
CA ILE A 101 -3.83 -9.21 23.87
C ILE A 101 -2.92 -9.59 22.69
N PRO A 102 -1.59 -9.77 22.84
CA PRO A 102 -0.74 -10.10 21.70
C PRO A 102 -1.12 -11.42 21.02
N ARG A 103 -1.65 -12.39 21.78
CA ARG A 103 -2.17 -13.63 21.21
C ARG A 103 -3.39 -13.36 20.33
N LYS A 104 -4.39 -12.62 20.85
CA LYS A 104 -5.62 -12.28 20.12
C LYS A 104 -5.33 -11.47 18.85
N VAL A 105 -4.39 -10.50 18.94
CA VAL A 105 -3.92 -9.73 17.77
C VAL A 105 -3.25 -10.67 16.77
N GLY A 106 -2.32 -11.51 17.22
CA GLY A 106 -1.63 -12.47 16.36
C GLY A 106 -2.58 -13.41 15.62
N GLU A 107 -3.61 -13.95 16.27
CA GLU A 107 -4.62 -14.82 15.63
C GLU A 107 -5.40 -14.12 14.50
N ARG A 108 -5.65 -12.81 14.62
CA ARG A 108 -6.29 -12.00 13.56
C ARG A 108 -5.32 -11.58 12.46
N VAL A 109 -4.05 -11.38 12.82
CA VAL A 109 -3.01 -10.94 11.89
C VAL A 109 -2.51 -12.10 11.00
N LEU A 110 -2.23 -13.25 11.61
CA LEU A 110 -1.55 -14.40 11.02
C LEU A 110 -2.47 -15.27 10.15
N THR A 111 -3.00 -14.65 9.10
CA THR A 111 -4.02 -15.23 8.20
C THR A 111 -3.45 -15.95 6.99
N ARG A 112 -2.11 -16.03 6.87
CA ARG A 112 -1.42 -16.76 5.79
C ARG A 112 -0.16 -17.46 6.32
N PRO A 113 0.27 -18.59 5.74
CA PRO A 113 1.41 -19.33 6.27
C PRO A 113 2.74 -18.55 6.22
N ASP A 114 2.97 -17.74 5.17
CA ASP A 114 4.18 -16.90 5.06
C ASP A 114 4.32 -15.89 6.20
N MET A 115 3.21 -15.48 6.82
CA MET A 115 3.25 -14.59 7.97
C MET A 115 3.77 -15.26 9.24
N LEU A 116 3.61 -16.59 9.38
CA LEU A 116 4.13 -17.34 10.52
C LEU A 116 5.65 -17.33 10.54
N THR A 117 6.25 -17.54 9.37
CA THR A 117 7.70 -17.47 9.21
C THR A 117 8.22 -16.04 9.35
N GLU A 118 7.46 -15.06 8.85
CA GLU A 118 7.82 -13.64 8.95
C GLU A 118 7.91 -13.18 10.42
N VAL A 119 6.89 -13.47 11.25
CA VAL A 119 6.93 -13.05 12.66
C VAL A 119 8.03 -13.74 13.46
N LEU A 120 8.37 -14.99 13.12
CA LEU A 120 9.51 -15.69 13.73
C LEU A 120 10.84 -15.10 13.28
N ALA A 121 10.98 -14.76 12.00
CA ALA A 121 12.17 -14.09 11.49
C ALA A 121 12.37 -12.72 12.15
N ILE A 122 11.29 -11.94 12.30
CA ILE A 122 11.32 -10.66 13.03
C ILE A 122 11.67 -10.88 14.51
N GLN A 123 11.05 -11.86 15.18
CA GLN A 123 11.36 -12.22 16.56
C GLN A 123 12.86 -12.52 16.73
N PHE A 124 13.42 -13.38 15.86
CA PHE A 124 14.83 -13.74 15.97
C PHE A 124 15.76 -12.57 15.65
N ALA A 125 15.42 -11.74 14.66
CA ALA A 125 16.24 -10.60 14.28
C ALA A 125 16.25 -9.48 15.32
N LEU A 126 15.14 -9.23 16.02
CA LEU A 126 15.02 -8.12 16.97
C LEU A 126 15.25 -8.52 18.43
N TYR A 127 14.81 -9.72 18.83
CA TYR A 127 14.76 -10.14 20.23
C TYR A 127 15.44 -11.49 20.51
N GLY A 128 15.76 -12.27 19.47
CA GLY A 128 16.32 -13.60 19.63
C GLY A 128 15.37 -14.58 20.34
N LYS A 129 15.94 -15.40 21.23
CA LYS A 129 15.23 -16.33 22.11
C LYS A 129 15.25 -15.79 23.56
N PRO A 130 14.27 -16.15 24.41
CA PRO A 130 13.14 -17.05 24.15
C PRO A 130 12.00 -16.39 23.34
N ILE A 131 11.24 -17.20 22.59
CA ILE A 131 10.03 -16.72 21.90
C ILE A 131 8.91 -16.52 22.94
N PRO A 132 8.21 -15.37 22.98
CA PRO A 132 7.09 -15.16 23.88
C PRO A 132 5.98 -16.20 23.73
N ASN A 133 5.41 -16.67 24.84
CA ASN A 133 4.36 -17.69 24.84
C ASN A 133 3.08 -17.22 24.11
N SER A 134 2.77 -15.92 24.14
CA SER A 134 1.66 -15.33 23.39
C SER A 134 1.85 -15.50 21.87
N LEU A 135 3.06 -15.22 21.38
CA LEU A 135 3.43 -15.36 19.97
C LEU A 135 3.44 -16.84 19.53
N LYS A 136 4.03 -17.74 20.33
CA LYS A 136 3.98 -19.19 20.05
C LYS A 136 2.55 -19.70 19.92
N LYS A 137 1.65 -19.28 20.84
CA LYS A 137 0.24 -19.66 20.83
C LYS A 137 -0.49 -19.10 19.60
N ALA A 138 -0.24 -17.85 19.23
CA ALA A 138 -0.83 -17.26 18.02
C ALA A 138 -0.43 -18.03 16.76
N ILE A 139 0.86 -18.34 16.59
CA ILE A 139 1.37 -19.14 15.47
C ILE A 139 0.74 -20.53 15.48
N ARG A 140 0.75 -21.21 16.63
CA ARG A 140 0.16 -22.54 16.83
C ARG A 140 -1.30 -22.58 16.38
N ASN A 141 -2.11 -21.63 16.84
CA ASN A 141 -3.53 -21.60 16.56
C ASN A 141 -3.79 -21.29 15.07
N SER A 142 -2.94 -20.46 14.46
CA SER A 142 -3.05 -20.07 13.06
C SER A 142 -2.84 -21.24 12.10
N PHE A 143 -1.91 -22.16 12.39
CA PHE A 143 -1.67 -23.37 11.57
C PHE A 143 -2.93 -24.17 11.27
N THR A 144 -3.89 -24.18 12.21
CA THR A 144 -5.11 -24.96 12.07
C THR A 144 -6.06 -24.42 10.99
N HIS A 145 -5.81 -23.23 10.45
CA HIS A 145 -6.63 -22.61 9.39
C HIS A 145 -6.11 -22.87 7.98
N PHE A 146 -4.94 -23.50 7.84
CA PHE A 146 -4.30 -23.69 6.55
C PHE A 146 -4.54 -25.08 5.97
N ASP A 147 -4.83 -25.10 4.68
CA ASP A 147 -4.95 -26.31 3.88
C ASP A 147 -3.60 -26.77 3.31
N THR A 148 -3.58 -27.98 2.77
CA THR A 148 -2.39 -28.61 2.16
C THR A 148 -1.77 -27.76 1.05
N TYR A 149 -2.59 -27.09 0.24
CA TYR A 149 -2.12 -26.25 -0.86
C TYR A 149 -1.39 -25.00 -0.34
N GLN A 150 -1.96 -24.31 0.64
CA GLN A 150 -1.37 -23.13 1.27
C GLN A 150 -0.04 -23.49 1.93
N LEU A 151 0.03 -24.61 2.66
CA LEU A 151 1.27 -25.08 3.27
C LEU A 151 2.35 -25.37 2.22
N ALA A 152 1.99 -26.03 1.11
CA ALA A 152 2.91 -26.34 0.01
C ALA A 152 3.41 -25.06 -0.68
N LYS A 153 2.52 -24.10 -0.96
CA LYS A 153 2.82 -22.83 -1.61
C LYS A 153 3.81 -21.97 -0.83
N TYR A 154 3.72 -21.99 0.50
CA TYR A 154 4.45 -21.09 1.39
C TYR A 154 5.51 -21.79 2.25
N ARG A 155 6.01 -22.95 1.82
CA ARG A 155 7.08 -23.70 2.51
C ARG A 155 8.33 -22.87 2.81
N CYS A 156 8.72 -22.02 1.85
CA CYS A 156 9.89 -21.14 1.92
C CYS A 156 11.19 -21.92 2.14
N ASP A 157 11.47 -22.97 1.36
CA ASP A 157 12.61 -23.88 1.61
C ASP A 157 13.99 -23.21 1.54
N ASN A 158 14.10 -22.08 0.82
CA ASN A 158 15.32 -21.28 0.70
C ASN A 158 15.40 -20.14 1.73
N CYS A 159 14.43 -20.06 2.65
CA CYS A 159 14.35 -18.99 3.64
C CYS A 159 15.08 -19.39 4.92
N LYS A 160 15.59 -18.40 5.66
CA LYS A 160 16.26 -18.62 6.96
C LYS A 160 15.34 -19.25 8.00
N VAL A 161 14.05 -18.86 7.98
CA VAL A 161 13.00 -19.46 8.79
C VAL A 161 12.01 -20.10 7.83
N LYS A 162 11.90 -21.43 7.88
CA LYS A 162 11.03 -22.22 7.02
C LYS A 162 9.71 -22.50 7.71
N LEU A 163 8.67 -22.80 6.94
CA LEU A 163 7.35 -23.11 7.51
C LEU A 163 7.40 -24.37 8.41
N LYS A 164 8.26 -25.34 8.06
CA LYS A 164 8.52 -26.51 8.90
C LYS A 164 9.09 -26.14 10.27
N ASP A 165 9.94 -25.11 10.36
CA ASP A 165 10.56 -24.69 11.61
C ASP A 165 9.49 -24.08 12.53
N ALA A 166 8.57 -23.29 11.96
CA ALA A 166 7.43 -22.75 12.70
C ALA A 166 6.51 -23.86 13.24
N LEU A 167 6.29 -24.92 12.45
CA LEU A 167 5.49 -26.08 12.84
C LEU A 167 6.14 -26.81 14.02
N LEU A 168 7.43 -27.14 13.89
CA LEU A 168 8.20 -27.83 14.92
C LEU A 168 8.35 -27.01 16.21
N LEU A 169 8.50 -25.68 16.12
CA LEU A 169 8.64 -24.82 17.31
C LEU A 169 7.34 -24.64 18.10
N THR A 170 6.19 -24.80 17.45
CA THR A 170 4.89 -24.45 18.05
C THR A 170 3.99 -25.64 18.33
N HIS A 171 4.24 -26.79 17.70
CA HIS A 171 3.52 -28.05 17.88
C HIS A 171 1.98 -27.87 17.84
N PRO A 172 1.41 -27.39 16.72
CA PRO A 172 -0.04 -27.27 16.58
C PRO A 172 -0.70 -28.64 16.54
N LYS A 173 -1.88 -28.74 17.15
CA LYS A 173 -2.72 -29.93 17.10
C LYS A 173 -3.52 -29.91 15.79
N PRO A 174 -3.40 -30.92 14.90
CA PRO A 174 -4.22 -31.01 13.71
C PRO A 174 -5.71 -31.09 14.05
N LYS A 175 -6.57 -30.49 13.21
CA LYS A 175 -8.03 -30.57 13.34
C LYS A 175 -8.60 -31.90 12.87
N ASN A 176 -7.96 -32.54 11.89
CA ASN A 176 -8.42 -33.79 11.28
C ASN A 176 -7.23 -34.59 10.71
N LYS A 177 -7.50 -35.82 10.23
CA LYS A 177 -6.49 -36.71 9.65
C LYS A 177 -5.81 -36.13 8.41
N GLU A 178 -6.55 -35.38 7.58
CA GLU A 178 -5.99 -34.74 6.38
C GLU A 178 -4.93 -33.71 6.75
N GLN A 179 -5.22 -32.83 7.71
CA GLN A 179 -4.26 -31.83 8.19
C GLN A 179 -3.08 -32.48 8.94
N GLU A 180 -3.31 -33.59 9.65
CA GLU A 180 -2.23 -34.37 10.25
C GLU A 180 -1.25 -34.88 9.19
N GLU A 181 -1.76 -35.47 8.10
CA GLU A 181 -0.92 -35.92 6.99
C GLU A 181 -0.24 -34.74 6.29
N ALA A 182 -0.93 -33.62 6.11
CA ALA A 182 -0.33 -32.41 5.54
C ALA A 182 0.84 -31.88 6.41
N PHE A 183 0.70 -31.91 7.74
CA PHE A 183 1.77 -31.53 8.66
C PHE A 183 2.95 -32.50 8.60
N LYS A 184 2.70 -33.82 8.55
CA LYS A 184 3.75 -34.84 8.37
C LYS A 184 4.48 -34.63 7.04
N ALA A 185 3.75 -34.46 5.95
CA ALA A 185 4.31 -34.19 4.64
C ALA A 185 5.11 -32.88 4.59
N LEU A 186 4.73 -31.85 5.35
CA LEU A 186 5.51 -30.61 5.49
C LEU A 186 6.85 -30.86 6.21
N ILE A 187 6.83 -31.62 7.31
CA ILE A 187 8.03 -31.96 8.09
C ILE A 187 9.00 -32.79 7.24
N GLU A 188 8.48 -33.78 6.53
CA GLU A 188 9.23 -34.70 5.67
C GLU A 188 9.63 -34.07 4.32
N GLY A 189 9.18 -32.85 4.03
CA GLY A 189 9.50 -32.15 2.78
C GLY A 189 8.80 -32.69 1.53
N ARG A 190 7.79 -33.56 1.70
CA ARG A 190 7.02 -34.19 0.62
C ARG A 190 5.97 -33.28 -0.03
N LEU A 191 5.58 -32.17 0.61
CA LEU A 191 4.58 -31.26 0.04
C LEU A 191 5.09 -30.54 -1.22
N LYS A 192 4.59 -30.88 -2.40
CA LYS A 192 4.95 -30.21 -3.65
C LYS A 192 3.98 -29.08 -3.98
N ASN A 193 4.52 -27.92 -4.36
CA ASN A 193 3.72 -26.83 -4.90
C ASN A 193 3.51 -27.07 -6.41
N THR A 194 2.42 -27.75 -6.78
CA THR A 194 2.15 -28.11 -8.19
C THR A 194 1.02 -27.31 -8.83
N ARG A 195 0.25 -26.54 -8.06
CA ARG A 195 -0.97 -25.84 -8.52
C ARG A 195 -0.83 -24.32 -8.49
N THR A 196 0.37 -23.81 -8.74
CA THR A 196 0.59 -22.36 -8.86
C THR A 196 1.13 -22.08 -10.23
N TRP A 197 0.66 -21.00 -10.85
CA TRP A 197 1.19 -20.52 -12.11
C TRP A 197 2.72 -20.36 -12.08
N GLU A 198 3.32 -19.97 -10.93
CA GLU A 198 4.78 -19.89 -10.80
C GLU A 198 5.45 -21.25 -10.99
N ALA A 199 4.87 -22.31 -10.43
CA ALA A 199 5.40 -23.66 -10.52
C ALA A 199 5.19 -24.24 -11.93
N GLU A 200 4.04 -23.96 -12.53
CA GLU A 200 3.69 -24.39 -13.89
C GLU A 200 4.65 -23.79 -14.91
N VAL A 201 4.82 -22.46 -14.90
CA VAL A 201 5.77 -21.75 -15.78
C VAL A 201 7.21 -22.18 -15.53
N SER A 202 7.60 -22.46 -14.27
CA SER A 202 8.95 -22.97 -13.97
C SER A 202 9.19 -24.39 -14.47
N THR A 203 8.14 -25.22 -14.60
CA THR A 203 8.27 -26.64 -14.95
C THR A 203 8.12 -26.85 -16.45
N GLN A 204 7.09 -26.23 -17.04
CA GLN A 204 6.72 -26.37 -18.44
C GLN A 204 7.38 -25.33 -19.34
N GLY A 205 7.93 -24.26 -18.77
CA GLY A 205 8.48 -23.13 -19.50
C GLY A 205 7.46 -22.02 -19.76
N SER A 206 7.95 -20.83 -20.10
CA SER A 206 7.12 -19.67 -20.44
C SER A 206 6.75 -19.71 -21.94
N THR A 207 5.88 -20.65 -22.33
CA THR A 207 5.36 -20.74 -23.70
C THR A 207 3.90 -20.27 -23.79
N THR A 208 3.40 -20.11 -25.01
CA THR A 208 2.00 -19.74 -25.28
C THR A 208 1.01 -20.73 -24.67
N GLU A 209 1.30 -22.03 -24.76
CA GLU A 209 0.46 -23.12 -24.24
C GLU A 209 0.34 -23.02 -22.71
N THR A 210 1.48 -22.95 -22.02
CA THR A 210 1.53 -22.79 -20.56
C THR A 210 0.77 -21.55 -20.10
N TRP A 211 0.95 -20.41 -20.78
CA TRP A 211 0.25 -19.18 -20.40
C TRP A 211 -1.25 -19.23 -20.67
N ASN A 212 -1.71 -20.03 -21.63
CA ASN A 212 -3.14 -20.27 -21.86
C ASN A 212 -3.77 -21.13 -20.75
N GLU A 213 -3.07 -22.15 -20.25
CA GLU A 213 -3.51 -22.97 -19.11
C GLU A 213 -3.58 -22.13 -17.82
N VAL A 214 -2.52 -21.36 -17.55
CA VAL A 214 -2.49 -20.38 -16.45
C VAL A 214 -3.63 -19.37 -16.56
N LEU A 215 -3.93 -18.89 -17.76
CA LEU A 215 -5.01 -17.93 -18.00
C LEU A 215 -6.39 -18.53 -17.68
N ASP A 216 -6.62 -19.81 -17.98
CA ASP A 216 -7.85 -20.51 -17.60
C ASP A 216 -8.00 -20.58 -16.07
N GLU A 217 -6.93 -20.85 -15.33
CA GLU A 217 -6.96 -20.81 -13.86
C GLU A 217 -7.25 -19.40 -13.33
N PHE A 218 -6.63 -18.39 -13.91
CA PHE A 218 -6.86 -17.00 -13.55
C PHE A 218 -8.32 -16.58 -13.73
N ILE A 219 -8.96 -17.01 -14.81
CA ILE A 219 -10.38 -16.79 -15.08
C ILE A 219 -11.24 -17.58 -14.08
N LYS A 220 -11.00 -18.90 -13.97
CA LYS A 220 -11.79 -19.82 -13.14
C LYS A 220 -11.85 -19.41 -11.67
N TYR A 221 -10.70 -19.02 -11.10
CA TYR A 221 -10.60 -18.62 -9.69
C TYR A 221 -10.62 -17.10 -9.51
N LYS A 222 -10.84 -16.34 -10.59
CA LYS A 222 -10.86 -14.88 -10.62
C LYS A 222 -9.66 -14.27 -9.90
N GLN A 223 -8.45 -14.67 -10.30
CA GLN A 223 -7.20 -14.28 -9.65
C GLN A 223 -6.73 -12.88 -10.10
N VAL A 224 -7.51 -11.84 -9.81
CA VAL A 224 -7.30 -10.46 -10.29
C VAL A 224 -5.87 -9.96 -10.08
N PHE A 225 -5.28 -10.19 -8.89
CA PHE A 225 -3.92 -9.71 -8.63
C PHE A 225 -2.85 -10.47 -9.42
N ALA A 226 -3.05 -11.77 -9.68
CA ALA A 226 -2.14 -12.58 -10.49
C ALA A 226 -2.23 -12.19 -11.97
N LEU A 227 -3.45 -11.96 -12.48
CA LEU A 227 -3.71 -11.40 -13.81
C LEU A 227 -2.94 -10.09 -14.00
N LEU A 228 -3.19 -9.11 -13.12
CA LEU A 228 -2.62 -7.77 -13.22
C LEU A 228 -1.09 -7.77 -13.25
N ARG A 229 -0.45 -8.67 -12.48
CA ARG A 229 1.01 -8.82 -12.43
C ARG A 229 1.60 -9.50 -13.66
N ASN A 230 0.81 -10.30 -14.37
CA ASN A 230 1.25 -11.13 -15.48
C ASN A 230 0.74 -10.66 -16.86
N LEU A 231 0.00 -9.55 -16.95
CA LEU A 231 -0.48 -8.99 -18.22
C LEU A 231 0.62 -8.90 -19.28
N ARG A 232 1.81 -8.41 -18.90
CA ARG A 232 2.95 -8.31 -19.83
C ARG A 232 3.35 -9.67 -20.39
N ASN A 233 3.37 -10.72 -19.56
CA ASN A 233 3.77 -12.06 -19.98
C ASN A 233 2.68 -12.68 -20.87
N LEU A 234 1.41 -12.53 -20.50
CA LEU A 234 0.27 -12.97 -21.31
C LEU A 234 0.29 -12.34 -22.71
N ILE A 235 0.52 -11.02 -22.79
CA ILE A 235 0.61 -10.31 -24.07
C ILE A 235 1.83 -10.78 -24.87
N LYS A 236 3.01 -10.87 -24.25
CA LYS A 236 4.25 -11.29 -24.92
C LYS A 236 4.15 -12.68 -25.54
N ASN A 237 3.46 -13.60 -24.87
CA ASN A 237 3.28 -14.97 -25.34
C ASN A 237 2.00 -15.13 -26.19
N GLU A 238 1.35 -14.03 -26.57
CA GLU A 238 0.21 -14.03 -27.51
C GLU A 238 -0.86 -15.07 -27.17
N VAL A 239 -1.28 -15.08 -25.91
CA VAL A 239 -2.35 -15.97 -25.42
C VAL A 239 -3.65 -15.78 -26.22
N ASP A 240 -4.52 -16.78 -26.14
CA ASP A 240 -5.80 -16.80 -26.85
C ASP A 240 -6.60 -15.52 -26.59
N LYS A 241 -7.04 -14.88 -27.68
CA LYS A 241 -7.69 -13.56 -27.64
C LYS A 241 -9.02 -13.60 -26.90
N GLU A 242 -9.79 -14.66 -27.05
CA GLU A 242 -11.12 -14.78 -26.44
C GLU A 242 -11.02 -15.06 -24.94
N LYS A 243 -10.08 -15.93 -24.53
CA LYS A 243 -9.73 -16.10 -23.11
C LYS A 243 -9.22 -14.78 -22.51
N PHE A 244 -8.36 -14.07 -23.24
CA PHE A 244 -7.81 -12.80 -22.75
C PHE A 244 -8.90 -11.73 -22.55
N LYS A 245 -9.84 -11.60 -23.48
CA LYS A 245 -11.00 -10.70 -23.34
C LYS A 245 -11.83 -11.03 -22.10
N LYS A 246 -12.15 -12.30 -21.86
CA LYS A 246 -12.86 -12.73 -20.63
C LYS A 246 -12.09 -12.38 -19.36
N ALA A 247 -10.77 -12.55 -19.37
CA ALA A 247 -9.94 -12.15 -18.24
C ALA A 247 -9.94 -10.62 -18.03
N MET A 248 -10.01 -9.84 -19.12
CA MET A 248 -10.07 -8.37 -19.06
C MET A 248 -11.43 -7.87 -18.55
N GLU A 249 -12.52 -8.57 -18.82
CA GLU A 249 -13.83 -8.29 -18.21
C GLU A 249 -13.78 -8.45 -16.69
N ILE A 250 -13.15 -9.52 -16.19
CA ILE A 250 -12.94 -9.74 -14.75
C ILE A 250 -12.07 -8.63 -14.15
N LEU A 251 -11.01 -8.23 -14.86
CA LEU A 251 -10.09 -7.18 -14.42
C LEU A 251 -10.77 -5.79 -14.40
N ALA A 252 -11.75 -5.57 -15.29
CA ALA A 252 -12.52 -4.34 -15.37
C ALA A 252 -13.59 -4.21 -14.29
N ASP A 253 -14.05 -5.31 -13.67
CA ASP A 253 -15.11 -5.28 -12.67
C ASP A 253 -14.58 -4.76 -11.31
N PRO A 254 -15.06 -3.61 -10.81
CA PRO A 254 -14.60 -3.06 -9.54
C PRO A 254 -14.96 -3.95 -8.34
N ARG A 255 -16.01 -4.80 -8.44
CA ARG A 255 -16.37 -5.77 -7.39
C ARG A 255 -15.31 -6.85 -7.25
N GLU A 256 -14.73 -7.28 -8.36
CA GLU A 256 -13.63 -8.25 -8.37
C GLU A 256 -12.34 -7.62 -7.86
N MET A 257 -12.06 -6.36 -8.21
CA MET A 257 -10.98 -5.58 -7.62
C MET A 257 -11.07 -5.53 -6.09
N ARG A 258 -12.27 -5.23 -5.55
CA ARG A 258 -12.53 -5.18 -4.11
C ARG A 258 -12.41 -6.55 -3.45
N ARG A 259 -13.02 -7.60 -4.03
CA ARG A 259 -12.95 -8.97 -3.52
C ARG A 259 -11.50 -9.46 -3.44
N ALA A 260 -10.70 -9.15 -4.44
CA ALA A 260 -9.29 -9.50 -4.50
C ALA A 260 -8.40 -8.60 -3.61
N LYS A 261 -8.98 -7.58 -2.94
CA LYS A 261 -8.27 -6.65 -2.06
C LYS A 261 -7.09 -5.96 -2.75
N VAL A 262 -7.29 -5.58 -4.02
CA VAL A 262 -6.27 -4.95 -4.86
C VAL A 262 -6.46 -3.44 -4.83
N TYR A 263 -5.42 -2.71 -4.45
CA TYR A 263 -5.45 -1.25 -4.46
C TYR A 263 -5.35 -0.66 -5.87
N PRO A 264 -6.01 0.50 -6.14
CA PRO A 264 -5.99 1.17 -7.44
C PRO A 264 -4.59 1.45 -8.00
N TYR A 265 -3.61 1.79 -7.17
CA TYR A 265 -2.25 2.06 -7.66
C TYR A 265 -1.57 0.84 -8.31
N ARG A 266 -2.05 -0.39 -8.05
CA ARG A 266 -1.57 -1.58 -8.75
C ARG A 266 -1.98 -1.56 -10.21
N TYR A 267 -3.16 -1.03 -10.53
CA TYR A 267 -3.62 -0.80 -11.89
C TYR A 267 -2.81 0.31 -12.56
N LEU A 268 -2.49 1.39 -11.84
CA LEU A 268 -1.53 2.40 -12.31
C LEU A 268 -0.17 1.78 -12.67
N THR A 269 0.34 0.88 -11.83
CA THR A 269 1.61 0.19 -12.09
C THR A 269 1.54 -0.63 -13.38
N ALA A 270 0.47 -1.42 -13.56
CA ALA A 270 0.26 -2.21 -14.78
C ALA A 270 0.10 -1.32 -16.02
N TYR A 271 -0.69 -0.24 -15.93
CA TYR A 271 -0.87 0.74 -16.99
C TYR A 271 0.46 1.30 -17.50
N GLN A 272 1.35 1.68 -16.58
CA GLN A 272 2.66 2.25 -16.91
C GLN A 272 3.60 1.23 -17.54
N ILE A 273 3.59 -0.02 -17.07
CA ILE A 273 4.36 -1.11 -17.66
C ILE A 273 3.87 -1.40 -19.09
N LEU A 274 2.56 -1.46 -19.30
CA LEU A 274 1.97 -1.75 -20.62
C LEU A 274 2.16 -0.60 -21.61
N ARG A 275 2.05 0.66 -21.19
CA ARG A 275 2.34 1.82 -22.06
C ARG A 275 3.78 1.82 -22.57
N LYS A 276 4.74 1.41 -21.73
CA LYS A 276 6.16 1.35 -22.08
C LYS A 276 6.56 0.02 -22.73
N MET A 277 5.62 -0.91 -22.88
CA MET A 277 5.89 -2.20 -23.49
C MET A 277 6.13 -2.04 -25.00
N LYS A 278 7.29 -2.51 -25.46
CA LYS A 278 7.57 -2.71 -26.88
C LYS A 278 6.68 -3.83 -27.40
N VAL A 279 6.09 -3.59 -28.56
CA VAL A 279 5.20 -4.51 -29.27
C VAL A 279 5.93 -4.99 -30.51
N SER A 280 5.95 -6.30 -30.72
CA SER A 280 6.66 -6.93 -31.84
C SER A 280 5.72 -7.52 -32.90
N SER A 281 4.40 -7.55 -32.64
CA SER A 281 3.40 -8.10 -33.56
C SER A 281 2.06 -7.34 -33.46
N PRO A 282 1.20 -7.41 -34.50
CA PRO A 282 -0.16 -6.88 -34.43
C PRO A 282 -0.99 -7.49 -33.28
N THR A 283 -0.82 -8.79 -33.01
CA THR A 283 -1.51 -9.50 -31.91
C THR A 283 -1.13 -8.91 -30.55
N GLN A 284 0.16 -8.66 -30.31
CA GLN A 284 0.61 -8.02 -29.08
C GLN A 284 0.06 -6.60 -28.92
N ALA A 285 -0.08 -5.85 -30.03
CA ALA A 285 -0.68 -4.51 -30.02
C ALA A 285 -2.14 -4.58 -29.54
N GLU A 286 -2.92 -5.46 -30.15
CA GLU A 286 -4.34 -5.67 -29.86
C GLU A 286 -4.58 -6.09 -28.39
N LEU A 287 -3.82 -7.08 -27.91
CA LEU A 287 -3.93 -7.54 -26.52
C LEU A 287 -3.53 -6.45 -25.53
N ARG A 288 -2.47 -5.69 -25.82
CA ARG A 288 -2.04 -4.55 -24.99
C ARG A 288 -3.13 -3.49 -24.92
N ASP A 289 -3.71 -3.11 -26.05
CA ASP A 289 -4.71 -2.05 -26.11
C ASP A 289 -6.01 -2.48 -25.42
N THR A 290 -6.40 -3.76 -25.56
CA THR A 290 -7.51 -4.38 -24.80
C THR A 290 -7.27 -4.28 -23.29
N ALA A 291 -6.07 -4.63 -22.83
CA ALA A 291 -5.72 -4.55 -21.41
C ALA A 291 -5.67 -3.12 -20.88
N LEU A 292 -5.13 -2.17 -21.66
CA LEU A 292 -5.11 -0.76 -21.30
C LEU A 292 -6.53 -0.20 -21.16
N ASN A 293 -7.45 -0.58 -22.05
CA ASN A 293 -8.85 -0.18 -21.98
C ASN A 293 -9.56 -0.79 -20.76
N ALA A 294 -9.32 -2.06 -20.47
CA ALA A 294 -9.85 -2.72 -19.28
C ALA A 294 -9.36 -2.06 -17.98
N ILE A 295 -8.06 -1.71 -17.90
CA ILE A 295 -7.48 -0.99 -16.76
C ILE A 295 -8.13 0.39 -16.59
N ARG A 296 -8.31 1.14 -17.68
CA ARG A 296 -9.00 2.45 -17.63
C ARG A 296 -10.40 2.28 -17.09
N LYS A 297 -11.19 1.37 -17.69
CA LYS A 297 -12.56 1.07 -17.26
C LYS A 297 -12.63 0.68 -15.79
N ALA A 298 -11.74 -0.20 -15.32
CA ALA A 298 -11.69 -0.62 -13.92
C ALA A 298 -11.55 0.57 -12.96
N ILE A 299 -10.65 1.51 -13.28
CA ILE A 299 -10.41 2.68 -12.44
C ILE A 299 -11.61 3.63 -12.47
N GLU A 300 -12.14 3.94 -13.66
CA GLU A 300 -13.31 4.80 -13.82
C GLU A 300 -14.51 4.25 -13.03
N GLU A 301 -14.85 2.97 -13.18
CA GLU A 301 -15.97 2.35 -12.48
C GLU A 301 -15.73 2.20 -10.98
N SER A 302 -14.46 2.00 -10.55
CA SER A 302 -14.12 1.90 -9.13
C SER A 302 -14.33 3.20 -8.35
N THR A 303 -14.40 4.36 -9.02
CA THR A 303 -14.65 5.65 -8.36
C THR A 303 -16.01 5.68 -7.65
N ALA A 304 -16.98 4.90 -8.12
CA ALA A 304 -18.29 4.75 -7.48
C ALA A 304 -18.21 4.09 -6.09
N MET A 305 -17.09 3.44 -5.75
CA MET A 305 -16.87 2.84 -4.43
C MET A 305 -16.31 3.82 -3.39
N LEU A 306 -15.95 5.03 -3.80
CA LEU A 306 -15.48 6.06 -2.88
C LEU A 306 -16.66 6.63 -2.07
N PRO A 307 -16.42 7.03 -0.81
CA PRO A 307 -17.47 7.57 0.05
C PRO A 307 -18.06 8.85 -0.52
N ASP A 308 -19.38 9.00 -0.52
CA ASP A 308 -19.98 10.25 -0.98
C ASP A 308 -19.69 11.38 0.00
N PHE A 309 -19.26 12.52 -0.54
CA PHE A 309 -19.13 13.75 0.20
C PHE A 309 -19.55 14.93 -0.67
N ASP A 310 -20.40 15.79 -0.09
CA ASP A 310 -20.94 16.98 -0.77
C ASP A 310 -19.98 18.16 -0.69
N GLY A 311 -20.15 19.14 -1.57
CA GLY A 311 -19.39 20.38 -1.55
C GLY A 311 -18.19 20.39 -2.48
N ARG A 312 -17.57 21.57 -2.59
CA ARG A 312 -16.50 21.89 -3.54
C ARG A 312 -15.15 21.59 -2.92
N ASN A 313 -14.30 20.86 -3.65
CA ASN A 313 -13.05 20.34 -3.13
C ASN A 313 -11.86 20.98 -3.84
N LEU A 314 -10.77 21.14 -3.09
CA LEU A 314 -9.48 21.53 -3.62
C LEU A 314 -8.53 20.35 -3.48
N VAL A 315 -7.87 19.98 -4.56
CA VAL A 315 -6.78 19.00 -4.54
C VAL A 315 -5.49 19.71 -4.92
N LEU A 316 -4.54 19.74 -4.01
CA LEU A 316 -3.18 20.20 -4.25
C LEU A 316 -2.26 18.99 -4.47
N VAL A 317 -1.65 18.92 -5.65
CA VAL A 317 -0.73 17.84 -6.03
C VAL A 317 0.70 18.36 -6.08
N ASP A 318 1.53 17.82 -5.21
CA ASP A 318 2.96 18.09 -5.16
C ASP A 318 3.67 17.35 -6.29
N VAL A 319 4.38 18.10 -7.14
CA VAL A 319 5.20 17.58 -8.24
C VAL A 319 6.68 17.94 -8.10
N SER A 320 7.10 18.34 -6.90
CA SER A 320 8.47 18.67 -6.54
C SER A 320 9.45 17.51 -6.78
N GLY A 321 10.76 17.82 -6.69
CA GLY A 321 11.82 16.85 -6.91
C GLY A 321 11.75 15.62 -5.99
N SER A 322 11.39 15.82 -4.71
CA SER A 322 11.27 14.74 -3.73
C SER A 322 10.13 13.76 -4.06
N MET A 323 9.09 14.26 -4.72
CA MET A 323 7.96 13.44 -5.17
C MET A 323 8.35 12.53 -6.35
N ASP A 324 9.43 12.81 -7.09
CA ASP A 324 9.87 11.91 -8.17
C ASP A 324 10.57 10.63 -7.68
N PHE A 325 10.64 10.44 -6.36
CA PHE A 325 11.19 9.24 -5.75
C PHE A 325 10.29 8.02 -5.95
N TRP A 326 10.90 6.85 -6.21
CA TRP A 326 10.18 5.60 -6.38
C TRP A 326 9.48 5.15 -5.09
N LEU A 327 8.27 4.59 -5.21
CA LEU A 327 7.52 4.05 -4.07
C LEU A 327 8.27 2.93 -3.32
N SER A 328 9.06 2.16 -4.05
CA SER A 328 9.92 1.09 -3.51
C SER A 328 11.02 0.77 -4.53
N ARG A 329 12.06 0.04 -4.12
CA ARG A 329 13.21 -0.32 -5.00
C ARG A 329 12.82 -1.05 -6.29
N ARG A 330 11.66 -1.71 -6.32
CA ARG A 330 11.16 -2.47 -7.48
C ARG A 330 9.90 -1.84 -8.09
N SER A 331 9.54 -0.63 -7.68
CA SER A 331 8.35 0.05 -8.16
C SER A 331 8.58 0.66 -9.54
N ALA A 332 7.59 0.52 -10.43
CA ALA A 332 7.54 1.26 -11.69
C ALA A 332 6.85 2.63 -11.56
N VAL A 333 6.39 2.98 -10.36
CA VAL A 333 5.66 4.23 -10.05
C VAL A 333 6.37 5.03 -8.96
N THR A 334 6.33 6.35 -9.12
CA THR A 334 6.87 7.35 -8.17
C THR A 334 5.76 7.94 -7.28
N LEU A 335 6.14 8.65 -6.20
CA LEU A 335 5.16 9.33 -5.33
C LEU A 335 4.36 10.38 -6.10
N LYS A 336 5.00 11.12 -7.00
CA LYS A 336 4.40 12.10 -7.92
C LYS A 336 3.33 11.45 -8.80
N MET A 337 3.59 10.26 -9.33
CA MET A 337 2.61 9.50 -10.11
C MET A 337 1.40 9.07 -9.27
N LEU A 338 1.62 8.69 -8.00
CA LEU A 338 0.53 8.35 -7.10
C LEU A 338 -0.30 9.58 -6.73
N ALA A 339 0.35 10.69 -6.41
CA ALA A 339 -0.30 11.94 -6.06
C ALA A 339 -1.18 12.46 -7.22
N ALA A 340 -0.63 12.46 -8.44
CA ALA A 340 -1.39 12.80 -9.66
C ALA A 340 -2.56 11.85 -9.89
N PHE A 341 -2.35 10.54 -9.72
CA PHE A 341 -3.37 9.53 -9.95
C PHE A 341 -4.53 9.61 -8.93
N TYR A 342 -4.23 9.72 -7.64
CA TYR A 342 -5.27 9.87 -6.62
C TYR A 342 -5.96 11.23 -6.68
N GLY A 343 -5.24 12.30 -7.03
CA GLY A 343 -5.84 13.61 -7.28
C GLY A 343 -6.83 13.57 -8.45
N ALA A 344 -6.48 12.89 -9.53
CA ALA A 344 -7.36 12.68 -10.66
C ALA A 344 -8.58 11.80 -10.33
N ILE A 345 -8.42 10.79 -9.46
CA ILE A 345 -9.55 9.97 -8.96
C ILE A 345 -10.55 10.84 -8.19
N LEU A 346 -10.07 11.72 -7.30
CA LEU A 346 -10.93 12.64 -6.57
C LEU A 346 -11.67 13.59 -7.53
N ALA A 347 -10.95 14.18 -8.49
CA ALA A 347 -11.56 15.09 -9.46
C ALA A 347 -12.55 14.41 -10.42
N LYS A 348 -12.44 13.11 -10.62
CA LYS A 348 -13.43 12.35 -11.38
C LYS A 348 -14.74 12.16 -10.63
N LYS A 349 -14.66 11.96 -9.30
CA LYS A 349 -15.82 11.62 -8.46
C LYS A 349 -16.53 12.84 -7.87
N TYR A 350 -15.80 13.90 -7.54
CA TYR A 350 -16.33 15.06 -6.81
C TYR A 350 -16.09 16.36 -7.55
N ASP A 351 -16.91 17.38 -7.28
CA ASP A 351 -16.63 18.75 -7.71
C ASP A 351 -15.30 19.21 -7.11
N THR A 352 -14.27 19.25 -7.94
CA THR A 352 -12.88 19.40 -7.50
C THR A 352 -12.10 20.28 -8.47
N ILE A 353 -11.35 21.22 -7.90
CA ILE A 353 -10.28 21.93 -8.62
C ILE A 353 -8.94 21.31 -8.26
N ILE A 354 -8.12 21.08 -9.27
CA ILE A 354 -6.76 20.57 -9.11
C ILE A 354 -5.76 21.72 -9.25
N GLY A 355 -4.96 21.94 -8.21
CA GLY A 355 -3.77 22.79 -8.25
C GLY A 355 -2.51 21.93 -8.17
N VAL A 356 -1.66 21.98 -9.18
CA VAL A 356 -0.34 21.36 -9.16
C VAL A 356 0.67 22.37 -8.66
N PHE A 357 1.60 21.98 -7.78
CA PHE A 357 2.58 22.90 -7.21
C PHE A 357 3.98 22.31 -7.07
N ALA A 358 4.98 23.19 -7.22
CA ALA A 358 6.37 22.99 -6.82
C ALA A 358 7.04 24.34 -6.48
N ASP A 359 7.91 24.89 -7.36
CA ASP A 359 8.43 26.26 -7.22
C ASP A 359 7.31 27.31 -7.41
N ASP A 360 6.44 27.01 -8.36
CA ASP A 360 5.23 27.76 -8.69
C ASP A 360 4.02 26.81 -8.72
N TYR A 361 2.86 27.29 -9.16
CA TYR A 361 1.66 26.47 -9.25
C TYR A 361 0.91 26.64 -10.57
N ARG A 362 0.10 25.63 -10.92
CA ARG A 362 -0.76 25.64 -12.10
C ARG A 362 -2.09 24.96 -11.79
N TRP A 363 -3.19 25.61 -12.16
CA TRP A 363 -4.52 25.02 -12.14
C TRP A 363 -4.70 24.07 -13.33
N ILE A 364 -5.18 22.86 -13.08
CA ILE A 364 -5.35 21.83 -14.10
C ILE A 364 -6.85 21.62 -14.36
N PRO A 365 -7.29 21.70 -15.63
CA PRO A 365 -8.66 21.35 -15.98
C PRO A 365 -8.90 19.86 -15.77
N ASN A 366 -10.13 19.50 -15.40
CA ASN A 366 -10.54 18.11 -15.30
C ASN A 366 -10.57 17.50 -16.71
N GLY A 367 -9.83 16.40 -16.92
CA GLY A 367 -9.80 15.68 -18.19
C GLY A 367 -10.98 14.70 -18.35
N GLY A 368 -11.07 14.05 -19.50
CA GLY A 368 -12.14 13.08 -19.78
C GLY A 368 -12.06 11.80 -18.94
N SER A 369 -10.83 11.40 -18.58
CA SER A 369 -10.55 10.23 -17.73
C SER A 369 -9.55 10.54 -16.61
N VAL A 370 -9.50 9.66 -15.61
CA VAL A 370 -8.54 9.69 -14.50
C VAL A 370 -7.11 9.67 -15.03
N PHE A 371 -6.82 8.78 -16.00
CA PHE A 371 -5.47 8.64 -16.54
C PHE A 371 -5.03 9.84 -17.38
N GLU A 372 -5.93 10.46 -18.15
CA GLU A 372 -5.63 11.69 -18.90
C GLU A 372 -5.39 12.88 -17.98
N THR A 373 -6.20 13.02 -16.93
CA THR A 373 -6.04 14.07 -15.93
C THR A 373 -4.70 13.88 -15.20
N ALA A 374 -4.38 12.65 -14.79
CA ALA A 374 -3.10 12.33 -14.17
C ALA A 374 -1.91 12.60 -15.11
N ASP A 375 -2.00 12.23 -16.39
CA ASP A 375 -0.96 12.53 -17.38
C ASP A 375 -0.79 14.05 -17.58
N THR A 376 -1.87 14.84 -17.53
CA THR A 376 -1.81 16.31 -17.61
C THR A 376 -1.11 16.92 -16.41
N ILE A 377 -1.43 16.42 -15.20
CA ILE A 377 -0.72 16.80 -13.97
C ILE A 377 0.78 16.50 -14.12
N LEU A 378 1.14 15.29 -14.55
CA LEU A 378 2.54 14.85 -14.64
C LEU A 378 3.37 15.60 -15.68
N LYS A 379 2.72 16.15 -16.72
CA LYS A 379 3.37 16.98 -17.74
C LYS A 379 3.55 18.44 -17.30
N SER A 380 2.96 18.84 -16.17
CA SER A 380 3.07 20.20 -15.67
C SER A 380 4.45 20.45 -15.10
N ASN A 381 5.22 21.33 -15.74
CA ASN A 381 6.48 21.81 -15.21
C ASN A 381 6.24 23.10 -14.42
N VAL A 382 6.30 22.99 -13.09
CA VAL A 382 6.14 24.10 -12.14
C VAL A 382 7.33 24.20 -11.18
N GLY A 383 8.47 23.59 -11.56
CA GLY A 383 9.71 23.64 -10.78
C GLY A 383 9.96 22.44 -9.86
N TYR A 384 10.87 22.59 -8.90
CA TYR A 384 11.39 21.47 -8.09
C TYR A 384 11.29 21.63 -6.56
N ALA A 385 11.09 22.82 -6.00
CA ALA A 385 10.84 23.04 -4.58
C ALA A 385 9.38 22.75 -4.20
N THR A 386 9.01 22.90 -2.93
CA THR A 386 7.70 22.47 -2.42
C THR A 386 6.90 23.62 -1.78
N TYR A 387 6.64 24.70 -2.54
CA TYR A 387 5.93 25.89 -2.05
C TYR A 387 4.39 25.77 -2.06
N ALA A 388 3.86 24.83 -1.28
CA ALA A 388 2.42 24.55 -1.17
C ALA A 388 1.55 25.76 -0.78
N TYR A 389 2.13 26.81 -0.16
CA TYR A 389 1.38 27.99 0.27
C TYR A 389 0.92 28.89 -0.89
N ARG A 390 1.61 28.84 -2.04
CA ARG A 390 1.33 29.70 -3.20
C ARG A 390 -0.07 29.49 -3.79
N PRO A 391 -0.50 28.25 -4.12
CA PRO A 391 -1.86 28.03 -4.60
C PRO A 391 -2.92 28.40 -3.55
N VAL A 392 -2.64 28.21 -2.26
CA VAL A 392 -3.56 28.59 -1.17
C VAL A 392 -3.71 30.11 -1.06
N ARG A 393 -2.63 30.88 -1.23
CA ARG A 393 -2.73 32.35 -1.29
C ARG A 393 -3.54 32.81 -2.50
N SER A 394 -3.36 32.19 -3.66
CA SER A 394 -4.10 32.54 -4.87
C SER A 394 -5.62 32.37 -4.71
N ILE A 395 -6.09 31.25 -4.15
CA ILE A 395 -7.53 31.05 -3.93
C ILE A 395 -8.08 32.00 -2.86
N LEU A 396 -7.27 32.33 -1.86
CA LEU A 396 -7.64 33.28 -0.81
C LEU A 396 -7.83 34.69 -1.37
N GLU A 397 -6.94 35.13 -2.26
CA GLU A 397 -7.03 36.42 -2.97
C GLU A 397 -8.26 36.49 -3.88
N ARG A 398 -8.60 35.38 -4.54
CA ARG A 398 -9.79 35.27 -5.39
C ARG A 398 -11.10 35.10 -4.61
N GLY A 399 -11.03 34.82 -3.31
CA GLY A 399 -12.20 34.53 -2.47
C GLY A 399 -12.93 33.25 -2.88
N GLU A 400 -12.23 32.27 -3.46
CA GLU A 400 -12.87 31.02 -3.89
C GLU A 400 -13.20 30.12 -2.71
N TYR A 401 -14.45 29.66 -2.65
CA TYR A 401 -14.93 28.76 -1.60
C TYR A 401 -14.65 27.28 -1.91
N PHE A 402 -14.24 26.56 -0.87
CA PHE A 402 -13.99 25.12 -0.84
C PHE A 402 -14.33 24.57 0.55
N ASP A 403 -14.95 23.40 0.58
CA ASP A 403 -15.32 22.64 1.76
C ASP A 403 -14.16 21.79 2.30
N ARG A 404 -13.31 21.28 1.40
CA ARG A 404 -12.19 20.38 1.76
C ARG A 404 -10.95 20.67 0.94
N MET A 405 -9.79 20.50 1.58
CA MET A 405 -8.49 20.62 0.94
C MET A 405 -7.68 19.33 1.10
N PHE A 406 -7.49 18.60 0.00
CA PHE A 406 -6.60 17.45 -0.06
C PHE A 406 -5.22 17.90 -0.53
N VAL A 407 -4.17 17.57 0.21
CA VAL A 407 -2.79 17.91 -0.16
C VAL A 407 -1.97 16.64 -0.25
N PHE A 408 -1.62 16.24 -1.47
CA PHE A 408 -0.78 15.07 -1.72
C PHE A 408 0.68 15.50 -1.84
N THR A 409 1.44 15.24 -0.79
CA THR A 409 2.87 15.61 -0.63
C THR A 409 3.56 14.57 0.27
N ASP A 410 4.88 14.59 0.32
CA ASP A 410 5.68 13.85 1.30
C ASP A 410 5.74 14.55 2.69
N MET A 411 4.98 15.64 2.84
CA MET A 411 4.87 16.50 4.03
C MET A 411 6.10 17.38 4.29
N VAL A 412 6.99 17.55 3.31
CA VAL A 412 8.13 18.47 3.35
C VAL A 412 7.82 19.71 2.52
N VAL A 413 7.03 20.62 3.09
CA VAL A 413 6.69 21.90 2.45
C VAL A 413 7.68 23.01 2.79
N TYR A 414 7.99 23.85 1.80
CA TYR A 414 8.94 24.95 1.90
C TYR A 414 8.24 26.22 2.38
N SER A 415 9.03 27.18 2.84
CA SER A 415 8.59 28.53 3.20
C SER A 415 9.58 29.55 2.65
N ASP A 416 9.16 30.80 2.50
CA ASP A 416 10.02 31.87 1.94
C ASP A 416 11.24 32.14 2.82
N ARG A 417 11.12 31.84 4.12
CA ARG A 417 12.19 31.99 5.10
C ARG A 417 12.36 30.71 5.93
N TRP A 418 13.61 30.43 6.29
CA TRP A 418 13.94 29.36 7.23
C TRP A 418 13.17 29.52 8.55
N GLY A 419 12.57 28.45 9.03
CA GLY A 419 11.78 28.46 10.27
C GLY A 419 10.46 29.21 10.18
N ALA A 420 9.98 29.58 8.99
CA ALA A 420 8.62 30.09 8.78
C ALA A 420 7.60 28.95 8.66
N ASN A 421 6.31 29.33 8.61
CA ASN A 421 5.16 28.43 8.54
C ASN A 421 4.14 28.95 7.51
N ASP A 422 4.62 29.30 6.31
CA ASP A 422 3.82 30.04 5.33
C ASP A 422 2.58 29.27 4.86
N PHE A 423 2.70 27.96 4.69
CA PHE A 423 1.57 27.10 4.33
C PHE A 423 0.51 27.09 5.42
N GLN A 424 0.90 26.88 6.68
CA GLN A 424 -0.05 26.83 7.78
C GLN A 424 -0.70 28.19 8.04
N ARG A 425 0.04 29.30 7.83
CA ARG A 425 -0.54 30.65 7.87
C ARG A 425 -1.57 30.85 6.78
N ALA A 426 -1.26 30.46 5.54
CA ALA A 426 -2.18 30.59 4.42
C ALA A 426 -3.49 29.81 4.66
N VAL A 427 -3.39 28.57 5.16
CA VAL A 427 -4.58 27.76 5.49
C VAL A 427 -5.37 28.36 6.67
N ALA A 428 -4.69 28.83 7.72
CA ALA A 428 -5.36 29.46 8.86
C ALA A 428 -6.09 30.76 8.46
N GLU A 429 -5.48 31.55 7.56
CA GLU A 429 -6.09 32.76 7.03
C GLU A 429 -7.29 32.43 6.14
N TYR A 430 -7.16 31.42 5.29
CA TYR A 430 -8.27 30.91 4.48
C TYR A 430 -9.45 30.47 5.35
N ARG A 431 -9.20 29.72 6.43
CA ARG A 431 -10.25 29.34 7.39
C ARG A 431 -10.90 30.55 8.02
N LYS A 432 -10.12 31.55 8.41
CA LYS A 432 -10.64 32.77 9.04
C LYS A 432 -11.50 33.61 8.11
N ARG A 433 -11.12 33.73 6.82
CA ARG A 433 -11.72 34.67 5.88
C ARG A 433 -12.80 34.05 4.99
N ILE A 434 -12.66 32.78 4.63
CA ILE A 434 -13.49 32.13 3.60
C ILE A 434 -14.35 31.01 4.21
N ASN A 435 -13.74 30.03 4.86
CA ASN A 435 -14.47 28.89 5.42
C ASN A 435 -13.87 28.39 6.74
N PRO A 436 -14.43 28.79 7.90
CA PRO A 436 -13.96 28.33 9.22
C PRO A 436 -14.00 26.81 9.39
N GLU A 437 -14.90 26.14 8.66
CA GLU A 437 -15.14 24.70 8.71
C GLU A 437 -14.35 23.91 7.64
N LEU A 438 -13.41 24.55 6.92
CA LEU A 438 -12.58 23.87 5.91
C LEU A 438 -11.92 22.62 6.53
N ARG A 439 -12.15 21.46 5.92
CA ARG A 439 -11.57 20.19 6.36
C ARG A 439 -10.22 19.92 5.74
#